data_AF-A0A968TCS6-F1
#
_entry.id   AF-A0A968TCS6-F1
#
_cell.length_a   1.000
_cell.length_b   1.000
_cell.length_c   1.000
_cell.angle_alpha   90.00
_cell.angle_beta   90.00
_cell.angle_gamma   90.00
#
_symmetry.space_group_name_H-M   'P 1'
#
loop_
_entity.id
_entity.type
_entity.pdbx_description
1 polymer ?
#
loop_
_entity_poly.entity_id
_entity_poly.type
_entity_poly.pdbx_seq_one_letter_code
_entity_poly.pdbx_strand_id
1 'polypeptide(L)'
;MATTYLIPPSMLPEVADWDELHTGQRREGLFYSLLLFLQKLALAVGLFLVGQLLTWSGFQSAVPGPVALLQPDSALLTIRAIAVFLPAIALTGSLVLAHLYPLHAPEQQATLAEYQQRRRVTGAA
;
A
#
# COMPACT_ATOMS: atom_id res chain seq x y z
N MET A 1 13.65 0.88 7.57
CA MET A 1 12.68 1.92 7.14
C MET A 1 12.78 2.21 5.63
N ALA A 2 13.96 2.36 5.04
CA ALA A 2 14.09 2.68 3.60
C ALA A 2 13.54 1.62 2.64
N THR A 3 13.71 0.32 2.93
CA THR A 3 13.27 -0.78 2.05
C THR A 3 11.75 -0.88 1.91
N THR A 4 11.00 -0.62 2.99
CA THR A 4 9.53 -0.68 2.99
C THR A 4 8.90 0.36 2.06
N TYR A 5 9.54 1.53 1.90
CA TYR A 5 9.05 2.58 1.00
C TYR A 5 9.53 2.41 -0.44
N LEU A 6 10.54 1.58 -0.70
CA LEU A 6 11.15 1.46 -2.03
C LEU A 6 10.54 0.34 -2.87
N ILE A 7 10.15 -0.77 -2.23
CA ILE A 7 9.67 -1.97 -2.92
C ILE A 7 8.32 -1.74 -3.62
N PRO A 8 7.27 -1.18 -2.98
CA PRO A 8 5.98 -0.99 -3.63
C PRO A 8 6.02 -0.07 -4.88
N PRO A 9 6.69 1.10 -4.86
CA PRO A 9 6.76 1.95 -6.03
C PRO A 9 7.73 1.44 -7.11
N SER A 10 8.67 0.54 -6.81
CA SER A 10 9.56 -0.05 -7.83
C SER A 10 8.91 -1.20 -8.59
N MET A 11 7.91 -1.88 -8.02
CA MET A 11 7.13 -2.91 -8.71
C MET A 11 6.11 -2.34 -9.71
N LEU A 12 5.66 -1.10 -9.52
CA LEU A 12 4.65 -0.50 -10.41
C LEU A 12 5.17 -0.29 -11.86
N PRO A 13 6.37 0.29 -12.07
CA PRO A 13 6.96 0.41 -13.39
C PRO A 13 7.18 -0.95 -14.06
N GLU A 14 7.58 -2.00 -13.31
CA GLU A 14 7.79 -3.34 -13.86
C GLU A 14 6.51 -3.92 -14.47
N VAL A 15 5.37 -3.75 -13.79
CA VAL A 15 4.06 -4.19 -14.30
C VAL A 15 3.61 -3.33 -15.48
N ALA A 16 3.86 -2.03 -15.43
CA ALA A 16 3.52 -1.11 -16.52
C ALA A 16 4.34 -1.39 -17.79
N ASP A 17 5.63 -1.70 -17.65
CA ASP A 17 6.53 -2.10 -18.75
C ASP A 17 6.10 -3.45 -19.35
N TRP A 18 5.71 -4.41 -18.51
CA TRP A 18 5.16 -5.69 -18.97
C TRP A 18 3.85 -5.49 -19.75
N ASP A 19 2.94 -4.65 -19.27
CA ASP A 19 1.68 -4.34 -19.95
C ASP A 19 1.92 -3.58 -21.27
N GLU A 20 2.88 -2.64 -21.31
CA GLU A 20 3.28 -1.92 -22.53
C GLU A 20 3.83 -2.89 -23.58
N LEU A 21 4.61 -3.91 -23.20
CA LEU A 21 5.15 -4.91 -24.12
C LEU A 21 4.07 -5.81 -24.73
N HIS A 22 3.06 -6.20 -23.95
CA HIS A 22 2.00 -7.10 -24.43
C HIS A 22 0.88 -6.37 -25.17
N THR A 23 0.59 -5.12 -24.80
CA THR A 23 -0.54 -4.35 -25.36
C THR A 23 -0.12 -3.23 -26.30
N GLY A 24 1.15 -2.82 -26.28
CA GLY A 24 1.68 -1.69 -27.05
C GLY A 24 1.18 -0.32 -26.58
N GLN A 25 0.51 -0.23 -25.42
CA GLN A 25 -0.11 0.99 -24.92
C GLN A 25 0.59 1.46 -23.63
N ARG A 26 1.01 2.74 -23.59
CA ARG A 26 1.55 3.36 -22.38
C ARG A 26 0.44 3.73 -21.39
N ARG A 27 0.21 2.86 -20.40
CA ARG A 27 -0.84 3.02 -19.37
C ARG A 27 -0.31 3.35 -17.96
N GLU A 28 0.95 3.78 -17.85
CA GLU A 28 1.63 4.12 -16.59
C GLU A 28 0.77 5.02 -15.67
N GLY A 29 0.12 6.04 -16.24
CA GLY A 29 -0.71 6.98 -15.50
C GLY A 29 -1.95 6.35 -14.86
N LEU A 30 -2.54 5.32 -15.47
CA LEU A 30 -3.71 4.62 -14.91
C LEU A 30 -3.30 3.76 -13.71
N PHE A 31 -2.19 3.03 -13.82
CA PHE A 31 -1.66 2.23 -12.72
C PHE A 31 -1.30 3.09 -11.51
N TYR A 32 -0.60 4.22 -11.74
CA TYR A 32 -0.23 5.13 -10.66
C TYR A 32 -1.45 5.79 -10.00
N SER A 33 -2.44 6.20 -10.81
CA SER A 33 -3.69 6.78 -10.31
C SER A 33 -4.48 5.77 -9.47
N LEU A 34 -4.55 4.51 -9.91
CA LEU A 34 -5.22 3.45 -9.17
C LEU A 34 -4.52 3.16 -7.84
N LEU A 35 -3.19 3.06 -7.83
CA LEU A 35 -2.41 2.87 -6.62
C LEU A 35 -2.69 3.97 -5.58
N LEU A 36 -2.57 5.24 -5.98
CA LEU A 36 -2.82 6.37 -5.09
C LEU A 36 -4.28 6.46 -4.64
N PHE A 37 -5.21 6.11 -5.51
CA PHE A 37 -6.63 6.05 -5.18
C PHE A 37 -6.89 4.99 -4.10
N LEU A 38 -6.38 3.77 -4.28
CA LEU A 38 -6.48 2.70 -3.28
C LEU A 38 -5.82 3.10 -1.96
N GLN A 39 -4.67 3.76 -2.00
CA GLN A 39 -3.99 4.26 -0.80
C GLN A 39 -4.86 5.26 -0.04
N LYS A 40 -5.44 6.24 -0.73
CA LYS A 40 -6.32 7.25 -0.11
C LYS A 40 -7.60 6.62 0.41
N LEU A 41 -8.17 5.67 -0.31
CA LEU A 41 -9.36 4.93 0.11
C LEU A 41 -9.07 4.13 1.38
N ALA A 42 -7.96 3.40 1.44
CA ALA A 42 -7.53 2.65 2.60
C ALA A 42 -7.30 3.56 3.82
N LEU A 43 -6.67 4.73 3.62
CA LEU A 43 -6.50 5.73 4.68
C LEU A 43 -7.84 6.26 5.19
N ALA A 44 -8.77 6.60 4.29
CA ALA A 44 -10.08 7.11 4.64
C ALA A 44 -10.89 6.08 5.44
N VAL A 45 -10.93 4.83 4.95
CA VAL A 45 -11.63 3.72 5.62
C VAL A 45 -10.96 3.42 6.97
N GLY A 46 -9.63 3.42 7.03
CA GLY A 46 -8.89 3.20 8.27
C GLY A 46 -9.18 4.26 9.33
N LEU A 47 -9.12 5.54 8.97
CA LEU A 47 -9.46 6.64 9.89
C LEU A 47 -10.92 6.57 10.35
N PHE A 48 -11.84 6.26 9.43
CA PHE A 48 -13.26 6.13 9.74
C PHE A 48 -13.51 5.01 10.77
N LEU A 49 -12.94 3.83 10.55
CA LEU A 49 -13.09 2.69 11.46
C LEU A 49 -12.47 2.98 12.83
N VAL A 50 -11.25 3.51 12.87
CA VAL A 50 -10.57 3.88 14.11
C VAL A 50 -11.38 4.92 14.88
N GLY A 51 -11.88 5.96 14.20
CA GLY A 51 -12.74 6.99 14.79
C GLY A 51 -14.00 6.38 15.41
N GLN A 52 -14.68 5.50 14.69
CA GLN A 52 -15.90 4.84 15.17
C GLN A 52 -15.64 3.98 16.42
N LEU A 53 -14.56 3.20 16.43
CA LEU A 53 -14.17 2.39 17.58
C LEU A 53 -13.84 3.28 18.80
N LEU A 54 -13.14 4.39 18.60
CA LEU A 54 -12.83 5.33 19.67
C LEU A 54 -14.11 5.94 20.26
N THR A 55 -15.05 6.39 19.42
CA THR A 55 -16.33 6.92 19.87
C THR A 55 -17.11 5.89 20.70
N TRP A 56 -17.17 4.63 20.26
CA TRP A 56 -17.85 3.57 21.02
C TRP A 56 -17.15 3.20 22.33
N SER A 57 -15.82 3.34 22.40
CA SER A 57 -15.04 3.04 23.61
C SER A 57 -15.23 4.05 24.75
N GLY A 58 -15.94 5.16 24.49
CA GLY A 58 -16.10 6.26 25.44
C GLY A 58 -14.88 7.18 25.48
N PHE A 59 -14.14 7.28 24.37
CA PHE A 59 -12.98 8.15 24.26
C PHE A 59 -13.37 9.62 24.53
N GLN A 60 -12.72 10.23 25.51
CA GLN A 60 -12.90 11.65 25.82
C GLN A 60 -11.86 12.46 25.04
N SER A 61 -12.32 13.24 24.06
CA SER A 61 -11.47 14.15 23.30
C SER A 61 -10.84 15.19 24.22
N ALA A 62 -9.55 15.44 24.04
CA ALA A 62 -8.85 16.48 24.80
C ALA A 62 -9.55 17.82 24.63
N VAL A 63 -9.98 18.41 25.75
CA VAL A 63 -10.51 19.78 25.78
C VAL A 63 -9.31 20.71 25.94
N PRO A 64 -9.21 21.81 25.16
CA PRO A 64 -8.15 22.80 25.36
C PRO A 64 -8.22 23.38 26.78
N GLY A 65 -7.23 23.07 27.61
CA GLY A 65 -7.16 23.48 29.00
C GLY A 65 -6.02 22.79 29.75
N PRO A 66 -5.69 23.23 30.97
CA PRO A 66 -4.58 22.69 31.77
C PRO A 66 -4.87 21.31 32.39
N VAL A 67 -6.10 20.78 32.24
CA VAL A 67 -6.56 19.57 32.93
C VAL A 67 -6.59 18.41 31.95
N ALA A 68 -5.73 17.41 32.16
CA ALA A 68 -5.81 16.16 31.43
C ALA A 68 -7.09 15.41 31.85
N LEU A 69 -7.96 15.09 30.90
CA LEU A 69 -9.14 14.28 31.15
C LEU A 69 -8.70 12.83 31.42
N LEU A 70 -9.20 12.23 32.50
CA LEU A 70 -8.95 10.82 32.80
C LEU A 70 -9.68 9.95 31.77
N GLN A 71 -8.94 9.28 30.89
CA GLN A 71 -9.53 8.34 29.95
C GLN A 71 -10.05 7.10 30.68
N PRO A 72 -11.24 6.59 30.32
CA PRO A 72 -11.73 5.33 30.86
C PRO A 72 -10.87 4.16 30.39
N ASP A 73 -10.77 3.12 31.22
CA ASP A 73 -10.00 1.90 30.92
C ASP A 73 -10.42 1.24 29.59
N SER A 74 -11.72 1.34 29.24
CA SER A 74 -12.27 0.88 27.95
C SER A 74 -11.64 1.57 26.74
N ALA A 75 -11.36 2.88 26.83
CA ALA A 75 -10.73 3.65 25.76
C ALA A 75 -9.25 3.29 25.63
N LEU A 76 -8.55 3.11 26.75
CA LEU A 76 -7.14 2.68 26.74
C LEU A 76 -6.97 1.28 26.15
N LEU A 77 -7.85 0.34 26.52
CA LEU A 77 -7.86 -1.02 25.94
C LEU A 77 -8.15 -0.99 24.44
N THR A 78 -9.13 -0.18 24.00
CA THR A 78 -9.45 -0.03 22.58
C THR A 78 -8.26 0.52 21.79
N ILE A 79 -7.57 1.55 22.29
CA ILE A 79 -6.38 2.11 21.63
C ILE A 79 -5.28 1.05 21.52
N ARG A 80 -5.01 0.30 22.59
CA ARG A 80 -4.01 -0.78 22.58
C ARG A 80 -4.40 -1.88 21.57
N ALA A 81 -5.67 -2.26 21.54
CA ALA A 81 -6.17 -3.25 20.59
C ALA A 81 -5.99 -2.77 19.14
N ILE A 82 -6.39 -1.53 18.82
CA ILE A 82 -6.21 -0.95 17.49
C ILE A 82 -4.72 -0.92 17.10
N ALA A 83 -3.85 -0.49 18.01
CA ALA A 83 -2.41 -0.40 17.73
C ALA A 83 -1.75 -1.76 17.43
N VAL A 84 -2.32 -2.87 17.90
CA VAL A 84 -1.78 -4.22 17.66
C VAL A 84 -2.50 -4.92 16.52
N PHE A 85 -3.84 -4.98 16.56
CA PHE A 85 -4.63 -5.74 15.60
C PHE A 85 -4.67 -5.09 14.22
N LEU A 86 -4.77 -3.75 14.14
CA LEU A 86 -4.87 -3.07 12.85
C LEU A 86 -3.60 -3.28 12.00
N PRO A 87 -2.37 -3.07 12.52
CA PRO A 87 -1.15 -3.38 11.76
C PRO A 87 -0.98 -4.88 11.51
N ALA A 88 -1.34 -5.74 12.47
CA ALA A 88 -1.20 -7.19 12.32
C ALA A 88 -2.07 -7.72 11.17
N ILE A 89 -3.33 -7.29 11.08
CA ILE A 89 -4.24 -7.66 9.99
C ILE A 89 -3.71 -7.12 8.66
N ALA A 90 -3.25 -5.86 8.62
CA ALA A 90 -2.71 -5.27 7.40
C ALA A 90 -1.46 -6.00 6.89
N LEU A 91 -0.54 -6.36 7.78
CA LEU A 91 0.67 -7.13 7.44
C LEU A 91 0.32 -8.54 6.99
N THR A 92 -0.60 -9.22 7.69
CA THR A 92 -1.04 -10.56 7.32
C THR A 92 -1.71 -10.56 5.95
N GLY A 93 -2.59 -9.58 5.70
CA GLY A 93 -3.22 -9.38 4.40
C GLY A 93 -2.20 -9.11 3.30
N SER A 94 -1.22 -8.24 3.56
CA SER A 94 -0.13 -7.97 2.61
C SER A 94 0.71 -9.21 2.32
N LEU A 95 0.99 -10.05 3.31
CA LEU A 95 1.73 -11.30 3.14
C LEU A 95 0.94 -12.29 2.26
N VAL A 96 -0.35 -12.43 2.51
CA VAL A 96 -1.23 -13.30 1.71
C VAL A 96 -1.31 -12.82 0.27
N LEU A 97 -1.50 -11.52 0.04
CA LEU A 97 -1.50 -10.94 -1.32
C LEU A 97 -0.16 -11.13 -2.02
N ALA A 98 0.96 -10.96 -1.31
CA ALA A 98 2.29 -11.19 -1.85
C ALA A 98 2.50 -12.68 -2.23
N HIS A 99 1.99 -13.61 -1.44
CA HIS A 99 2.03 -15.05 -1.77
C HIS A 99 1.15 -15.43 -2.96
N LEU A 100 0.05 -14.72 -3.18
CA LEU A 100 -0.85 -14.93 -4.32
C LEU A 100 -0.36 -14.24 -5.60
N TYR A 101 0.69 -13.41 -5.52
CA TYR A 101 1.20 -12.67 -6.66
C TYR A 101 1.97 -13.61 -7.61
N PRO A 102 1.47 -13.85 -8.83
CA PRO A 102 2.04 -14.88 -9.71
C PRO A 102 3.24 -14.42 -10.52
N LEU A 103 3.72 -13.17 -10.39
CA LEU A 103 4.95 -12.71 -11.05
C LEU A 103 6.18 -13.24 -10.30
N HIS A 104 6.47 -14.50 -10.51
CA HIS A 104 7.75 -15.08 -10.14
C HIS A 104 8.80 -14.65 -11.18
N ALA A 105 10.00 -14.36 -10.69
CA ALA A 105 11.21 -13.91 -11.39
C ALA A 105 11.49 -14.39 -12.84
N PRO A 106 11.11 -15.60 -13.32
CA PRO A 106 11.30 -15.98 -14.72
C PRO A 106 10.71 -15.01 -15.76
N GLU A 107 9.53 -14.43 -15.52
CA GLU A 107 8.91 -13.51 -16.50
C GLU A 107 9.63 -12.15 -16.54
N GLN A 108 10.05 -11.62 -15.38
CA GLN A 108 10.80 -10.36 -15.30
C GLN A 108 12.11 -10.43 -16.09
N GLN A 109 12.82 -11.56 -16.03
CA GLN A 109 14.07 -11.75 -16.78
C GLN A 109 13.82 -11.85 -18.29
N ALA A 110 12.73 -12.47 -18.72
CA ALA A 110 12.35 -12.56 -20.13
C ALA A 110 11.97 -11.18 -20.70
N THR A 111 11.18 -10.40 -19.95
CA THR A 111 10.79 -9.03 -20.30
C THR A 111 12.01 -8.11 -20.45
N LEU A 112 12.97 -8.16 -19.50
CA LEU A 112 14.22 -7.39 -19.58
C LEU A 112 15.08 -7.80 -20.79
N ALA A 113 15.18 -9.09 -21.08
CA ALA A 113 15.93 -9.59 -22.23
C ALA A 113 15.34 -9.09 -23.56
N GLU A 114 14.02 -9.11 -23.69
CA GLU A 114 13.32 -8.62 -24.89
C GLU A 114 13.46 -7.10 -25.05
N TYR A 115 13.36 -6.33 -23.96
CA TYR A 115 13.54 -4.87 -23.98
C TYR A 115 14.97 -4.48 -24.41
N GLN A 116 15.98 -5.21 -23.93
CA GLN A 116 17.38 -4.99 -24.35
C GLN A 116 17.60 -5.31 -25.83
N GLN A 117 16.97 -6.36 -26.37
CA GLN A 117 17.03 -6.66 -27.79
C GLN A 117 16.41 -5.56 -28.64
N ARG A 118 15.22 -5.06 -28.28
CA ARG A 118 14.55 -3.98 -29.03
C ARG A 118 15.34 -2.67 -29.00
N ARG A 119 15.96 -2.29 -27.87
CA ARG A 119 16.85 -1.11 -27.81
C ARG A 119 18.11 -1.25 -28.67
N ARG A 120 18.69 -2.44 -28.78
CA ARG A 120 19.89 -2.67 -29.62
C ARG A 120 19.59 -2.55 -31.12
N VAL A 121 18.40 -2.95 -31.56
CA VAL A 121 17.99 -2.86 -32.96
C VAL A 121 17.68 -1.40 -33.35
N THR A 122 17.01 -0.63 -32.50
CA THR A 122 16.67 0.77 -32.79
C THR A 122 17.84 1.74 -32.59
N GLY A 123 18.80 1.44 -31.71
CA GLY A 123 20.00 2.27 -31.48
C GLY A 123 21.16 2.03 -32.45
N ALA A 124 21.02 1.07 -33.37
CA ALA A 124 22.03 0.73 -34.38
C ALA A 124 21.66 1.21 -35.81
N ALA A 125 20.58 1.99 -35.95
CA ALA A 125 20.15 2.66 -37.17
C ALA A 125 20.33 4.17 -37.01
#